data_AF-A0A3B8TXA4-F1
#
_entry.id   AF-A0A3B8TXA4-F1
#
_cell.length_a   1.000
_cell.length_b   1.000
_cell.length_c   1.000
_cell.angle_alpha   90.00
_cell.angle_beta   90.00
_cell.angle_gamma   90.00
#
_symmetry.space_group_name_H-M   'P 1'
#
loop_
_entity.id
_entity.type
_entity.pdbx_description
1 polymer ?
#
loop_
_entity_poly.entity_id
_entity_poly.type
_entity_poly.pdbx_seq_one_letter_code
_entity_poly.pdbx_strand_id
1 'polypeptide(L)'
;MAKKYQLSKSTFLRGLKCEKSLYLYKHHYDTKDDVSNAQQAIFNQGDEAGVLAQQLFPRGVDVSPEDHRYMADSAPKTLEHIRQGETVIYEATFIYNEVLVALDILVKDEEGWKAYEVKSSTSVKETHIHDAAIQFYTLSHAGIDLKDISIVHINSAYV
;
A
#
# COMPACT_ATOMS: atom_id res chain seq x y z
N MET A 1 4.68 12.44 18.19
CA MET A 1 4.29 11.03 18.42
C MET A 1 3.69 10.51 17.13
N ALA A 2 4.18 9.38 16.60
CA ALA A 2 3.56 8.74 15.43
C ALA A 2 2.07 8.48 15.73
N LYS A 3 1.17 8.76 14.78
CA LYS A 3 -0.25 8.42 14.95
C LYS A 3 -0.35 6.91 15.19
N LYS A 4 -1.01 6.53 16.29
CA LYS A 4 -1.25 5.13 16.63
C LYS A 4 -2.22 4.53 15.60
N TYR A 5 -1.92 3.33 15.12
CA TYR A 5 -2.81 2.57 14.23
C TYR A 5 -3.09 1.20 14.85
N GLN A 6 -4.27 0.64 14.56
CA GLN A 6 -4.70 -0.68 14.99
C GLN A 6 -4.72 -1.66 13.83
N LEU A 7 -5.06 -1.20 12.63
CA LEU A 7 -5.10 -2.00 11.41
C LEU A 7 -4.17 -1.41 10.35
N SER A 8 -3.54 -2.29 9.59
CA SER A 8 -2.90 -2.01 8.31
C SER A 8 -3.85 -2.39 7.17
N LYS A 9 -3.59 -1.96 5.93
CA LYS A 9 -4.24 -2.48 4.71
C LYS A 9 -4.40 -4.02 4.75
N SER A 10 -3.28 -4.72 4.96
CA SER A 10 -3.25 -6.19 4.98
C SER A 10 -4.11 -6.81 6.10
N THR A 11 -4.15 -6.20 7.29
CA THR A 11 -4.95 -6.71 8.40
C THR A 11 -6.42 -6.33 8.29
N PHE A 12 -6.75 -5.19 7.70
CA PHE A 12 -8.13 -4.84 7.36
C PHE A 12 -8.73 -5.86 6.37
N LEU A 13 -8.03 -6.17 5.29
CA LEU A 13 -8.48 -7.17 4.30
C LEU A 13 -8.56 -8.58 4.88
N ARG A 14 -7.63 -8.94 5.77
CA ARG A 14 -7.72 -10.19 6.54
C ARG A 14 -9.02 -10.24 7.35
N GLY A 15 -9.42 -9.13 7.98
CA GLY A 15 -10.67 -9.00 8.71
C GLY A 15 -11.90 -9.17 7.82
N LEU A 16 -11.93 -8.51 6.66
CA LEU A 16 -13.00 -8.66 5.68
C LEU A 16 -13.18 -10.12 5.22
N LYS A 17 -12.06 -10.84 5.05
CA LYS A 17 -12.10 -12.25 4.68
C LYS A 17 -12.53 -13.15 5.84
N CYS A 18 -12.00 -12.92 7.04
CA CYS A 18 -12.27 -13.73 8.22
C CYS A 18 -11.84 -13.01 9.51
N GLU A 19 -12.82 -12.57 10.31
CA GLU A 19 -12.57 -11.91 11.59
C GLU A 19 -11.77 -12.78 12.58
N LYS A 20 -12.02 -14.10 12.62
CA LYS A 20 -11.24 -15.03 13.45
C LYS A 20 -9.77 -15.07 13.02
N SER A 21 -9.49 -14.99 11.72
CA SER A 21 -8.11 -14.92 11.22
C SER A 21 -7.43 -13.63 11.63
N LEU A 22 -8.14 -12.50 11.59
CA LEU A 22 -7.64 -11.22 12.10
C LEU A 22 -7.35 -11.29 13.61
N TYR A 23 -8.28 -11.83 14.39
CA TYR A 23 -8.13 -11.96 15.84
C TYR A 23 -6.89 -12.78 16.20
N LEU A 24 -6.72 -13.96 15.59
CA LEU A 24 -5.53 -14.81 15.81
C LEU A 24 -4.25 -14.08 15.40
N TYR A 25 -4.26 -13.38 14.26
CA TYR A 25 -3.10 -12.60 13.82
C TYR A 25 -2.71 -11.48 14.80
N LYS A 26 -3.69 -10.81 15.43
CA LYS A 26 -3.42 -9.68 16.34
C LYS A 26 -3.09 -10.11 17.77
N HIS A 27 -3.67 -11.20 18.26
CA HIS A 27 -3.58 -11.60 19.66
C HIS A 27 -2.79 -12.88 19.89
N HIS A 28 -2.57 -13.68 18.85
CA HIS A 28 -1.89 -14.97 18.90
C HIS A 28 -0.92 -15.13 17.72
N TYR A 29 -0.16 -14.07 17.41
CA TYR A 29 0.70 -14.02 16.21
C TYR A 29 1.69 -15.19 16.13
N ASP A 30 2.23 -15.64 17.27
CA ASP A 30 3.17 -16.75 17.36
C ASP A 30 2.56 -18.13 17.00
N THR A 31 1.24 -18.21 16.83
CA THR A 31 0.53 -19.43 16.38
C THR A 31 0.37 -19.50 14.86
N LYS A 32 0.83 -18.48 14.14
CA LYS A 32 0.73 -18.41 12.68
C LYS A 32 1.65 -19.45 12.04
N ASP A 33 1.14 -20.14 11.03
CA ASP A 33 1.94 -21.03 10.19
C ASP A 33 3.12 -20.30 9.53
N ASP A 34 4.21 -21.04 9.37
CA ASP A 34 5.35 -20.58 8.59
C ASP A 34 4.94 -20.30 7.14
N VAL A 35 5.56 -19.28 6.56
CA VAL A 35 5.34 -18.96 5.14
C VAL A 35 5.98 -20.04 4.30
N SER A 36 5.18 -20.73 3.48
CA SER A 36 5.70 -21.73 2.55
C SER A 36 6.56 -21.09 1.46
N ASN A 37 7.50 -21.84 0.90
CA ASN A 37 8.35 -21.34 -0.20
C ASN A 37 7.53 -20.84 -1.40
N ALA A 38 6.41 -21.49 -1.72
CA ALA A 38 5.50 -21.05 -2.78
C ALA A 38 4.85 -19.70 -2.45
N GLN A 39 4.43 -19.50 -1.20
CA GLN A 39 3.85 -18.23 -0.77
C GLN A 39 4.90 -17.12 -0.73
N GLN A 40 6.14 -17.43 -0.33
CA GLN A 40 7.25 -16.48 -0.35
C GLN A 40 7.59 -16.06 -1.80
N ALA A 41 7.59 -16.99 -2.75
CA ALA A 41 7.82 -16.67 -4.16
C ALA A 41 6.76 -15.70 -4.73
N ILE A 42 5.50 -15.85 -4.32
CA ILE A 42 4.43 -14.92 -4.69
C ILE A 42 4.68 -13.53 -4.11
N PHE A 43 5.15 -13.42 -2.87
CA PHE A 43 5.51 -12.13 -2.26
C PHE A 43 6.68 -11.47 -2.98
N ASN A 44 7.76 -12.21 -3.22
CA ASN A 44 8.92 -11.69 -3.95
C ASN A 44 8.53 -11.19 -5.36
N GLN A 45 7.67 -11.93 -6.07
CA GLN A 45 7.15 -11.50 -7.37
C GLN A 45 6.32 -10.20 -7.26
N GLY A 46 5.56 -10.04 -6.17
CA GLY A 46 4.85 -8.80 -5.87
C GLY A 46 5.80 -7.62 -5.68
N ASP A 47 6.85 -7.81 -4.87
CA ASP A 47 7.86 -6.78 -4.59
C ASP A 47 8.60 -6.37 -5.88
N GLU A 48 9.01 -7.33 -6.70
CA GLU A 48 9.64 -7.09 -8.01
C GLU A 48 8.71 -6.32 -8.96
N ALA A 49 7.42 -6.65 -8.98
CA ALA A 49 6.43 -5.92 -9.77
C ALA A 49 6.25 -4.47 -9.28
N GLY A 50 6.27 -4.26 -7.96
CA GLY A 50 6.25 -2.92 -7.35
C GLY A 50 7.44 -2.08 -7.78
N VAL A 51 8.65 -2.61 -7.66
CA VAL A 51 9.89 -1.95 -8.11
C VAL A 51 9.86 -1.64 -9.60
N LEU A 52 9.39 -2.58 -10.43
CA LEU A 52 9.26 -2.36 -11.87
C LEU A 52 8.25 -1.26 -12.20
N ALA A 53 7.12 -1.21 -11.50
CA ALA A 53 6.07 -0.23 -11.73
C ALA A 53 6.53 1.21 -11.42
N GLN A 54 7.54 1.41 -10.58
CA GLN A 54 8.16 2.72 -10.36
C GLN A 54 8.70 3.34 -11.67
N GLN A 55 9.04 2.52 -12.68
CA GLN A 55 9.47 3.01 -14.00
C GLN A 55 8.36 3.73 -14.78
N LEU A 56 7.09 3.51 -14.44
CA LEU A 56 5.97 4.27 -14.99
C LEU A 56 5.99 5.74 -14.55
N PHE A 57 6.59 6.01 -13.38
CA PHE A 57 6.65 7.33 -12.75
C PHE A 57 8.05 7.59 -12.20
N PRO A 58 9.07 7.78 -13.07
CA PRO A 58 10.45 7.85 -12.62
C PRO A 58 10.75 9.11 -11.81
N ARG A 59 11.83 9.04 -11.02
CA ARG A 59 12.33 10.11 -10.13
C ARG A 59 11.45 10.37 -8.89
N GLY A 60 10.67 9.40 -8.47
CA GLY A 60 10.01 9.45 -7.17
C GLY A 60 10.97 9.25 -6.00
N VAL A 61 10.53 9.70 -4.83
CA VAL A 61 11.21 9.45 -3.56
C VAL A 61 10.57 8.25 -2.85
N ASP A 62 11.40 7.30 -2.42
CA ASP A 62 10.96 6.15 -1.62
C ASP A 62 10.99 6.55 -0.14
N VAL A 63 9.84 6.42 0.53
CA VAL A 63 9.70 6.75 1.96
C VAL A 63 9.58 5.51 2.84
N SER A 64 9.74 4.31 2.30
CA SER A 64 9.71 3.07 3.06
C SER A 64 10.79 3.03 4.15
N PRO A 65 10.53 2.36 5.28
CA PRO A 65 11.55 2.08 6.27
C PRO A 65 12.40 0.89 5.81
N GLU A 66 13.62 0.76 6.34
CA GLU A 66 14.43 -0.46 6.17
C GLU A 66 13.70 -1.72 6.67
N ASP A 67 12.81 -1.55 7.66
CA ASP A 67 12.00 -2.63 8.23
C ASP A 67 10.53 -2.22 8.30
N HIS A 68 9.69 -2.99 7.62
CA HIS A 68 8.24 -2.80 7.50
C HIS A 68 7.50 -2.69 8.84
N ARG A 69 8.08 -3.21 9.94
CA ARG A 69 7.52 -3.03 11.30
C ARG A 69 7.44 -1.56 11.69
N TYR A 70 8.26 -0.70 11.10
CA TYR A 70 8.32 0.74 11.33
C TYR A 70 7.59 1.55 10.24
N MET A 71 6.70 0.93 9.45
CA MET A 71 5.99 1.63 8.37
C MET A 71 5.23 2.89 8.86
N ALA A 72 4.78 2.92 10.12
CA ALA A 72 4.16 4.13 10.69
C ALA A 72 5.08 5.36 10.70
N ASP A 73 6.40 5.16 10.72
CA ASP A 73 7.39 6.24 10.69
C ASP A 73 7.51 6.88 9.30
N SER A 74 7.00 6.21 8.25
CA SER A 74 6.93 6.75 6.89
C SER A 74 5.80 7.76 6.70
N ALA A 75 4.77 7.75 7.55
CA ALA A 75 3.67 8.72 7.48
C ALA A 75 4.12 10.20 7.62
N PRO A 76 4.91 10.59 8.65
CA PRO A 76 5.43 11.95 8.71
C PRO A 76 6.41 12.29 7.58
N LYS A 77 7.21 11.32 7.10
CA LYS A 77 8.12 11.51 5.95
C LYS A 77 7.34 11.82 4.67
N THR A 78 6.25 11.09 4.43
CA THR A 78 5.35 11.30 3.28
C THR A 78 4.84 12.74 3.26
N LEU A 79 4.32 13.23 4.40
CA LEU A 79 3.83 14.61 4.50
C LEU A 79 4.95 15.65 4.31
N GLU A 80 6.16 15.34 4.76
CA GLU A 80 7.30 16.24 4.57
C GLU A 80 7.69 16.36 3.09
N HIS A 81 7.81 15.26 2.37
CA HIS A 81 8.09 15.27 0.93
C HIS A 81 6.98 15.98 0.13
N ILE A 82 5.71 15.78 0.51
CA ILE A 82 4.59 16.53 -0.08
C ILE A 82 4.77 18.05 0.11
N ARG A 83 5.20 18.50 1.30
CA ARG A 83 5.43 19.93 1.57
C ARG A 83 6.64 20.48 0.80
N GLN A 84 7.65 19.65 0.57
CA GLN A 84 8.84 19.99 -0.21
C GLN A 84 8.56 20.06 -1.71
N GLY A 85 7.36 19.68 -2.15
CA GLY A 85 6.92 19.76 -3.54
C GLY A 85 7.21 18.51 -4.35
N GLU A 86 7.53 17.38 -3.70
CA GLU A 86 7.67 16.11 -4.39
C GLU A 86 6.35 15.71 -5.04
N THR A 87 6.44 15.26 -6.29
CA THR A 87 5.27 14.92 -7.12
C THR A 87 5.13 13.44 -7.35
N VAL A 88 6.16 12.64 -7.05
CA VAL A 88 6.09 11.17 -7.08
C VAL A 88 6.70 10.63 -5.80
N ILE A 89 5.93 9.81 -5.08
CA ILE A 89 6.34 9.21 -3.80
C ILE A 89 5.99 7.73 -3.83
N TYR A 90 6.99 6.87 -3.66
CA TYR A 90 6.80 5.42 -3.53
C TYR A 90 6.62 5.06 -2.06
N GLU A 91 5.81 4.04 -1.78
CA GLU A 91 5.50 3.61 -0.40
C GLU A 91 4.90 4.74 0.46
N ALA A 92 4.21 5.69 -0.19
CA ALA A 92 3.58 6.83 0.44
C ALA A 92 2.58 6.35 1.50
N THR A 93 2.80 6.76 2.75
CA THR A 93 2.10 6.19 3.90
C THR A 93 1.18 7.21 4.56
N PHE A 94 -0.05 6.80 4.87
CA PHE A 94 -1.06 7.61 5.52
C PHE A 94 -1.72 6.85 6.66
N ILE A 95 -2.16 7.60 7.68
CA ILE A 95 -2.90 7.06 8.83
C ILE A 95 -4.15 7.89 9.07
N TYR A 96 -5.30 7.24 8.97
CA TYR A 96 -6.62 7.81 9.28
C TYR A 96 -7.49 6.77 9.97
N ASN A 97 -8.27 7.20 10.97
CA ASN A 97 -9.17 6.33 11.74
C ASN A 97 -8.51 5.02 12.23
N GLU A 98 -7.30 5.12 12.78
CA GLU A 98 -6.48 3.99 13.24
C GLU A 98 -6.16 2.93 12.16
N VAL A 99 -6.32 3.27 10.88
CA VAL A 99 -5.89 2.45 9.73
C VAL A 99 -4.66 3.06 9.09
N LEU A 100 -3.60 2.27 8.97
CA LEU A 100 -2.38 2.58 8.23
C LEU A 100 -2.44 1.98 6.83
N VAL A 101 -2.21 2.80 5.83
CA VAL A 101 -2.01 2.35 4.44
C VAL A 101 -0.70 2.89 3.92
N ALA A 102 0.09 2.01 3.30
CA ALA A 102 1.14 2.38 2.37
C ALA A 102 0.60 2.15 0.95
N LEU A 103 0.84 3.12 0.07
CA LEU A 103 0.56 3.02 -1.36
C LEU A 103 1.81 2.57 -2.09
N ASP A 104 1.67 1.77 -3.15
CA ASP A 104 2.84 1.45 -3.97
C ASP A 104 3.38 2.72 -4.64
N ILE A 105 2.50 3.55 -5.24
CA ILE A 105 2.89 4.81 -5.88
C ILE A 105 1.82 5.90 -5.68
N LEU A 106 2.27 7.10 -5.27
CA LEU A 106 1.47 8.32 -5.23
C LEU A 106 2.05 9.35 -6.20
N VAL A 107 1.23 9.90 -7.09
CA VAL A 107 1.64 10.86 -8.13
C VAL A 107 0.77 12.11 -8.09
N LYS A 108 1.37 13.28 -8.25
CA LYS A 108 0.65 14.55 -8.46
C LYS A 108 0.87 15.03 -9.89
N ASP A 109 -0.23 15.21 -10.62
CA ASP A 109 -0.24 15.86 -11.93
C ASP A 109 -1.04 17.17 -11.89
N GLU A 110 -1.38 17.71 -13.07
CA GLU A 110 -2.15 18.94 -13.22
C GLU A 110 -3.58 18.85 -12.65
N GLU A 111 -4.17 17.65 -12.62
CA GLU A 111 -5.53 17.42 -12.10
C GLU A 111 -5.52 17.19 -10.58
N GLY A 112 -4.43 16.66 -10.05
CA GLY A 112 -4.20 16.52 -8.62
C GLY A 112 -3.49 15.23 -8.25
N TRP A 113 -3.71 14.78 -7.01
CA TRP A 113 -3.12 13.55 -6.52
C TRP A 113 -3.85 12.32 -7.07
N LYS A 114 -3.10 11.32 -7.53
CA LYS A 114 -3.56 10.01 -8.00
C LYS A 114 -2.73 8.92 -7.37
N ALA A 115 -3.38 7.83 -6.95
CA ALA A 115 -2.72 6.67 -6.36
C ALA A 115 -2.72 5.50 -7.35
N TYR A 116 -1.68 4.68 -7.30
CA TYR A 116 -1.55 3.48 -8.13
C TYR A 116 -1.20 2.29 -7.24
N GLU A 117 -2.10 1.32 -7.18
CA GLU A 117 -1.90 0.03 -6.50
C GLU A 117 -1.46 -1.01 -7.54
N VAL A 118 -0.29 -1.60 -7.34
CA VAL A 118 0.39 -2.49 -8.26
C VAL A 118 0.08 -3.94 -7.91
N LYS A 119 -0.26 -4.74 -8.92
CA LYS A 119 -0.55 -6.17 -8.77
C LYS A 119 0.24 -6.97 -9.79
N SER A 120 0.94 -8.01 -9.33
CA SER A 120 1.66 -8.97 -10.18
C SER A 120 0.74 -9.90 -10.98
N SER A 121 -0.58 -9.84 -10.76
CA SER A 121 -1.57 -10.59 -11.51
C SER A 121 -1.80 -10.04 -12.91
N THR A 122 -2.31 -10.88 -13.82
CA THR A 122 -2.68 -10.49 -15.20
C THR A 122 -4.10 -9.94 -15.34
N SER A 123 -4.86 -9.87 -14.25
CA SER A 123 -6.24 -9.37 -14.21
C SER A 123 -6.59 -8.80 -12.84
N VAL A 124 -7.54 -7.87 -12.82
CA VAL A 124 -8.07 -7.29 -11.59
C VAL A 124 -8.98 -8.31 -10.89
N LYS A 125 -8.83 -8.41 -9.56
CA LYS A 125 -9.66 -9.26 -8.69
C LYS A 125 -10.41 -8.38 -7.69
N GLU A 126 -11.52 -8.89 -7.15
CA GLU A 126 -12.33 -8.20 -6.14
C GLU A 126 -11.49 -7.76 -4.92
N THR A 127 -10.53 -8.59 -4.49
CA THR A 127 -9.62 -8.23 -3.40
C THR A 127 -8.77 -7.00 -3.72
N HIS A 128 -8.40 -6.78 -4.98
CA HIS A 128 -7.65 -5.59 -5.40
C HIS A 128 -8.53 -4.33 -5.34
N ILE A 129 -9.83 -4.48 -5.60
CA ILE A 129 -10.79 -3.38 -5.45
C ILE A 129 -10.91 -3.01 -3.97
N HIS A 130 -10.92 -3.99 -3.06
CA HIS A 130 -10.90 -3.71 -1.62
C HIS A 130 -9.58 -3.07 -1.15
N ASP A 131 -8.41 -3.48 -1.69
CA ASP A 131 -7.13 -2.80 -1.47
C ASP A 131 -7.23 -1.31 -1.83
N ALA A 132 -7.67 -1.01 -3.06
CA ALA A 132 -7.80 0.35 -3.55
C ALA A 132 -8.85 1.15 -2.74
N ALA A 133 -9.97 0.54 -2.38
CA ALA A 133 -11.03 1.21 -1.62
C ALA A 133 -10.56 1.68 -0.23
N ILE A 134 -9.84 0.83 0.52
CA ILE A 134 -9.35 1.24 1.86
C ILE A 134 -8.24 2.30 1.76
N GLN A 135 -7.40 2.22 0.73
CA GLN A 135 -6.40 3.25 0.45
C GLN A 135 -7.05 4.59 0.10
N PHE A 136 -7.98 4.61 -0.86
CA PHE A 136 -8.71 5.81 -1.26
C PHE A 136 -9.43 6.45 -0.07
N TYR A 137 -10.14 5.65 0.72
CA TYR A 137 -10.81 6.11 1.94
C TYR A 137 -9.82 6.76 2.92
N THR A 138 -8.70 6.09 3.18
CA THR A 138 -7.71 6.56 4.15
C THR A 138 -7.08 7.88 3.69
N LEU A 139 -6.69 8.00 2.42
CA LEU A 139 -6.08 9.21 1.87
C LEU A 139 -7.05 10.40 1.83
N SER A 140 -8.25 10.18 1.32
CA SER A 140 -9.27 11.24 1.14
C SER A 140 -9.65 11.90 2.47
N HIS A 141 -9.50 11.17 3.58
CA HIS A 141 -9.77 11.67 4.92
C HIS A 141 -8.49 12.03 5.70
N ALA A 142 -7.31 11.68 5.20
CA ALA A 142 -6.02 12.09 5.76
C ALA A 142 -5.58 13.50 5.32
N GLY A 143 -6.44 14.25 4.61
CA GLY A 143 -6.16 15.60 4.14
C GLY A 143 -5.52 15.66 2.74
N ILE A 144 -5.54 14.55 1.99
CA ILE A 144 -5.14 14.52 0.59
C ILE A 144 -6.40 14.61 -0.27
N ASP A 145 -6.46 15.61 -1.14
CA ASP A 145 -7.47 15.72 -2.20
C ASP A 145 -7.11 14.75 -3.33
N LEU A 146 -7.41 13.46 -3.10
CA LEU A 146 -7.14 12.37 -4.02
C LEU A 146 -8.21 12.35 -5.12
N LYS A 147 -7.77 12.47 -6.37
CA LYS A 147 -8.65 12.50 -7.55
C LYS A 147 -9.05 11.12 -8.02
N ASP A 148 -8.11 10.17 -7.98
CA ASP A 148 -8.34 8.83 -8.48
C ASP A 148 -7.41 7.81 -7.82
N ILE A 149 -7.81 6.54 -7.89
CA ILE A 149 -6.96 5.39 -7.59
C ILE A 149 -7.07 4.36 -8.70
N SER A 150 -5.93 3.94 -9.24
CA SER A 150 -5.84 2.96 -10.31
C SER A 150 -5.20 1.66 -9.84
N ILE A 151 -5.68 0.54 -10.36
CA ILE A 151 -5.05 -0.77 -10.17
C ILE A 151 -4.18 -1.06 -11.40
N VAL A 152 -2.87 -1.05 -11.20
CA VAL A 152 -1.89 -1.42 -12.23
C VAL A 152 -1.69 -2.93 -12.19
N HIS A 153 -1.76 -3.59 -13.35
CA HIS A 153 -1.60 -5.03 -13.42
C HIS A 153 -0.82 -5.44 -14.67
N ILE A 154 -0.28 -6.67 -14.68
CA ILE A 154 0.52 -7.18 -15.79
C ILE A 154 -0.34 -7.34 -17.04
N ASN A 155 0.18 -6.87 -18.17
CA ASN A 155 -0.44 -7.11 -19.48
C ASN A 155 -0.05 -8.49 -20.00
N SER A 156 -0.97 -9.45 -19.97
CA SER A 156 -0.74 -10.81 -20.50
C SER A 156 -0.59 -10.90 -22.02
N ALA A 157 -0.83 -9.82 -22.76
CA ALA A 157 -0.63 -9.74 -24.21
C ALA A 157 0.73 -9.15 -24.62
N TYR A 158 1.58 -8.80 -23.65
CA TYR A 158 2.92 -8.28 -23.90
C TYR A 158 3.86 -9.43 -24.32
N VAL A 159 4.64 -9.23 -25.39
CA VAL A 159 5.57 -10.21 -26.00
C VAL A 159 7.00 -9.84 -25.70
#